data_AF-A0A7J9AKR2-F1
#
_entry.id   AF-A0A7J9AKR2-F1
#
_cell.length_a   1.000
_cell.length_b   1.000
_cell.length_c   1.000
_cell.angle_alpha   90.00
_cell.angle_beta   90.00
_cell.angle_gamma   90.00
#
_symmetry.space_group_name_H-M   'P 1'
#
loop_
_entity.id
_entity.type
_entity.pdbx_description
1 polymer ?
#
loop_
_entity_poly.entity_id
_entity_poly.type
_entity_poly.pdbx_seq_one_letter_code
_entity_poly.pdbx_strand_id
1 'polypeptide(L)'
;MVFVRFIGGLFFRTLLDREESMLSKLKVLVGSLELDLEVEDRIIWIHDSAGEFTIKKLSDLLTYDGMGANDFPYIRIWKLKVQSRVRNFLWMMAIKRLPTKDFLISWGVHLDTSICSCPWCDREMERLQKSLWLIAISASCWIVWLARNNKIFNRTSTNLDTMLYHSKMRSLMWARAVHEDCQFSNGYWWCWPKPPPPGWMKFNVVGVALEDEVGCGGILRDDKGVACALFLGRIEAKRLEMAEIMAIKTTMHMYIGST
;
A
#
# COMPACT_ATOMS: atom_id res chain seq x y z
N MET A 1 -16.54 33.33 8.51
CA MET A 1 -16.92 32.28 7.53
C MET A 1 -16.07 32.55 6.29
N VAL A 2 -14.95 31.85 6.13
CA VAL A 2 -13.99 32.15 5.06
C VAL A 2 -14.44 31.43 3.80
N PHE A 3 -14.85 32.20 2.80
CA PHE A 3 -15.22 31.69 1.49
C PHE A 3 -14.04 31.87 0.53
N VAL A 4 -13.48 30.76 0.07
CA VAL A 4 -12.53 30.77 -1.06
C VAL A 4 -13.30 30.35 -2.31
N ARG A 5 -13.41 31.26 -3.27
CA ARG A 5 -14.19 31.11 -4.50
C ARG A 5 -13.34 30.43 -5.57
N PHE A 6 -13.65 29.18 -5.91
CA PHE A 6 -13.25 28.55 -7.16
C PHE A 6 -14.49 27.99 -7.87
N ILE A 7 -14.50 28.12 -9.20
CA ILE A 7 -15.61 27.81 -10.08
C ILE A 7 -15.73 26.27 -10.21
N GLY A 8 -16.79 25.68 -9.67
CA GLY A 8 -17.22 24.30 -9.93
C GLY A 8 -17.42 23.42 -8.69
N GLY A 9 -18.68 23.27 -8.26
CA GLY A 9 -19.14 22.22 -7.32
C GLY A 9 -18.67 22.37 -5.85
N LEU A 10 -19.59 22.74 -4.96
CA LEU A 10 -19.30 22.82 -3.51
C LEU A 10 -19.18 21.41 -2.90
N PHE A 11 -17.98 21.04 -2.46
CA PHE A 11 -17.79 19.89 -1.57
C PHE A 11 -18.07 20.33 -0.13
N PHE A 12 -19.25 19.98 0.39
CA PHE A 12 -19.59 20.20 1.80
C PHE A 12 -19.29 18.93 2.60
N ARG A 13 -18.47 19.06 3.64
CA ARG A 13 -18.36 18.03 4.69
C ARG A 13 -18.34 18.68 6.06
N THR A 14 -18.81 17.95 7.06
CA THR A 14 -18.68 18.34 8.46
C THR A 14 -17.19 18.47 8.82
N LEU A 15 -16.88 19.43 9.70
CA LEU A 15 -15.53 19.56 10.26
C LEU A 15 -15.22 18.32 11.10
N LEU A 16 -13.98 17.87 11.02
CA LEU A 16 -13.46 16.85 11.93
C LEU A 16 -13.17 17.52 13.28
N ASP A 17 -13.24 16.78 14.39
CA ASP A 17 -12.95 17.31 15.74
C ASP A 17 -11.60 18.06 15.82
N ARG A 18 -10.58 17.56 15.11
CA ARG A 18 -9.26 18.21 15.02
C ARG A 18 -9.32 19.58 14.33
N GLU A 19 -10.23 19.75 13.39
CA GLU A 19 -10.43 20.97 12.61
C GLU A 19 -11.29 21.99 13.37
N GLU A 20 -12.22 21.53 14.21
CA GLU A 20 -13.00 22.41 15.09
C GLU A 20 -12.10 23.20 16.06
N SER A 21 -11.08 22.54 16.61
CA SER A 21 -10.07 23.18 17.45
C SER A 21 -9.27 24.24 16.68
N MET A 22 -8.85 23.93 15.45
CA MET A 22 -8.17 24.89 14.57
C MET A 22 -9.06 26.07 14.20
N LEU A 23 -10.33 25.82 13.88
CA LEU A 23 -11.29 26.86 13.54
C LEU A 23 -11.58 27.77 14.74
N SER A 24 -11.66 27.21 15.95
CA SER A 24 -11.87 27.98 17.17
C SER A 24 -10.70 28.94 17.42
N LYS A 25 -9.46 28.47 17.27
CA LYS A 25 -8.26 29.33 17.33
C LYS A 25 -8.27 30.41 16.25
N LEU A 26 -8.61 30.05 15.03
CA LEU A 26 -8.69 30.99 13.91
C LEU A 26 -9.74 32.07 14.16
N LYS A 27 -10.92 31.71 14.68
CA LYS A 27 -11.98 32.68 15.02
C LYS A 27 -11.52 33.71 16.04
N VAL A 28 -10.79 33.27 17.07
CA VAL A 28 -10.22 34.17 18.09
C VAL A 28 -9.23 35.14 17.44
N LEU A 29 -8.28 34.62 16.64
CA LEU A 29 -7.26 35.44 15.97
C LEU A 29 -7.85 36.46 14.99
N VAL A 30 -8.86 36.05 14.21
CA VAL A 30 -9.55 36.93 13.26
C VAL A 30 -10.39 37.98 14.00
N GLY A 31 -11.00 37.62 15.13
CA GLY A 31 -11.78 38.54 15.94
C GLY A 31 -10.96 39.66 16.57
N SER A 32 -9.66 39.44 16.80
CA SER A 32 -8.71 40.43 17.33
C SER A 32 -7.93 41.21 16.26
N LEU A 33 -8.23 41.01 14.97
CA LEU A 33 -7.45 41.60 13.88
C LEU A 33 -8.02 42.96 13.48
N GLU A 34 -7.19 44.01 13.51
CA GLU A 34 -7.49 45.30 12.88
C GLU A 34 -6.88 45.35 11.48
N LEU A 35 -7.67 45.73 10.48
CA LEU A 35 -7.24 45.81 9.09
C LEU A 35 -6.66 47.19 8.80
N ASP A 36 -5.43 47.22 8.30
CA ASP A 36 -4.81 48.42 7.76
C ASP A 36 -5.05 48.49 6.25
N LEU A 37 -5.86 49.48 5.83
CA LEU A 37 -6.23 49.65 4.43
C LEU A 37 -5.13 50.33 3.60
N GLU A 38 -4.08 50.85 4.24
CA GLU A 38 -2.96 51.50 3.54
C GLU A 38 -1.84 50.51 3.18
N VAL A 39 -1.91 49.27 3.68
CA VAL A 39 -0.91 48.23 3.44
C VAL A 39 -1.46 47.17 2.49
N GLU A 40 -0.73 46.90 1.40
CA GLU A 40 -1.08 45.79 0.51
C GLU A 40 -0.85 44.42 1.19
N ASP A 41 -1.81 43.52 0.99
CA ASP A 41 -1.73 42.13 1.46
C ASP A 41 -0.51 41.42 0.86
N ARG A 42 0.28 40.79 1.72
CA ARG A 42 1.41 39.94 1.31
C ARG A 42 1.47 38.66 2.12
N ILE A 43 1.83 37.56 1.45
CA ILE A 43 2.07 36.28 2.12
C ILE A 43 3.45 36.34 2.78
N ILE A 44 3.49 36.20 4.11
CA ILE A 44 4.72 36.20 4.89
C ILE A 44 5.04 34.80 5.42
N TRP A 45 6.32 34.43 5.33
CA TRP A 45 6.85 33.26 6.00
C TRP A 45 7.22 33.62 7.44
N ILE A 46 6.39 33.23 8.41
CA ILE A 46 6.55 33.62 9.84
C ILE A 46 7.88 33.20 10.47
N HIS A 47 8.55 32.19 9.90
CA HIS A 47 9.85 31.75 10.40
C HIS A 47 11.02 32.49 9.74
N ASP A 48 10.75 33.58 9.03
CA ASP A 48 11.75 34.43 8.41
C ASP A 48 11.57 35.90 8.76
N SER A 49 12.68 36.57 9.10
CA SER A 49 12.67 37.97 9.53
C SER A 49 12.40 38.93 8.37
N ALA A 50 12.72 38.54 7.13
CA ALA A 50 12.32 39.27 5.93
C ALA A 50 10.94 38.82 5.42
N GLY A 51 10.34 37.80 6.04
CA GLY A 51 9.09 37.18 5.61
C GLY A 51 9.22 36.33 4.35
N GLU A 52 10.44 36.03 3.90
CA GLU A 52 10.67 35.30 2.65
C GLU A 52 10.71 33.77 2.87
N PHE A 53 10.07 33.05 1.95
CA PHE A 53 10.14 31.60 1.95
C PHE A 53 11.44 31.11 1.30
N THR A 54 12.16 30.22 2.00
CA THR A 54 13.27 29.47 1.41
C THR A 54 13.18 27.98 1.75
N ILE A 55 13.50 27.13 0.76
CA ILE A 55 13.54 25.67 0.93
C ILE A 55 14.53 25.26 2.02
N LYS A 56 15.66 25.96 2.12
CA LYS A 56 16.69 25.71 3.13
C LYS A 56 16.14 25.87 4.55
N LYS A 57 15.51 27.02 4.84
CA LYS A 57 14.97 27.31 6.17
C LYS A 57 13.82 26.38 6.55
N LEU A 58 12.96 26.02 5.59
CA LEU A 58 11.94 25.00 5.79
C LEU A 58 12.56 23.64 6.12
N SER A 59 13.58 23.21 5.37
CA SER A 59 14.27 21.94 5.63
C SER A 59 14.90 21.93 7.02
N ASP A 60 15.54 23.03 7.42
CA ASP A 60 16.13 23.17 8.75
C ASP A 60 15.04 23.08 9.83
N LEU A 61 13.91 23.78 9.69
CA LEU A 61 12.79 23.70 10.63
C LEU A 61 12.18 22.30 10.73
N LEU A 62 12.07 21.59 9.60
CA LEU A 62 11.53 20.22 9.58
C LEU A 62 12.50 19.19 10.18
N THR A 63 13.79 19.51 10.25
CA THR A 63 14.84 18.61 10.78
C THR A 63 15.31 18.99 12.18
N TYR A 64 15.04 20.23 12.62
CA TYR A 64 15.37 20.78 13.92
C TYR A 64 14.17 20.66 14.87
N ASP A 65 13.80 19.42 15.22
CA ASP A 65 12.87 19.19 16.32
C ASP A 65 13.67 19.02 17.62
N GLY A 66 13.62 20.05 18.47
CA GLY A 66 14.18 20.06 19.82
C GLY A 66 13.41 19.18 20.81
N MET A 67 12.43 18.40 20.33
CA MET A 67 11.75 17.37 21.08
C MET A 67 12.16 16.02 20.48
N GLY A 68 13.03 15.29 21.18
CA GLY A 68 13.48 13.97 20.76
C GLY A 68 12.32 12.98 20.66
N ALA A 69 11.70 12.91 19.49
CA ALA A 69 10.86 11.80 19.04
C ALA A 69 10.48 12.01 17.57
N ASN A 70 11.27 11.42 16.66
CA ASN A 70 10.74 10.34 15.83
C ASN A 70 11.90 9.63 15.16
N ASP A 71 12.12 8.42 15.66
CA ASP A 71 13.05 7.37 15.24
C ASP A 71 12.94 6.97 13.75
N PHE A 72 12.19 7.70 12.91
CA PHE A 72 11.91 7.28 11.56
C PHE A 72 13.08 7.60 10.61
N PRO A 73 13.84 6.60 10.14
CA PRO A 73 15.07 6.85 9.41
C PRO A 73 14.75 7.07 7.93
N TYR A 74 14.07 8.18 7.60
CA TYR A 74 13.68 8.56 6.23
C TYR A 74 14.84 8.47 5.25
N ILE A 75 16.06 8.77 5.72
CA ILE A 75 17.33 8.64 5.01
C ILE A 75 17.48 7.24 4.39
N ARG A 76 17.02 6.16 5.05
CA ARG A 76 17.09 4.79 4.52
C ARG A 76 16.26 4.63 3.25
N ILE A 77 15.04 5.17 3.21
CA ILE A 77 14.16 5.13 2.02
C ILE A 77 14.82 5.91 0.87
N TRP A 78 15.37 7.08 1.17
CA TRP A 78 15.96 7.93 0.14
C TRP A 78 17.31 7.41 -0.39
N LYS A 79 18.05 6.64 0.41
CA LYS A 79 19.28 5.93 0.00
C LYS A 79 19.02 4.68 -0.87
N LEU A 80 17.78 4.22 -1.01
CA LEU A 80 17.48 3.06 -1.86
C LEU A 80 17.81 3.35 -3.33
N LYS A 81 18.56 2.43 -3.95
CA LYS A 81 18.87 2.42 -5.40
C LYS A 81 17.65 1.95 -6.21
N VAL A 82 16.59 2.76 -6.20
CA VAL A 82 15.33 2.54 -6.92
C VAL A 82 14.84 3.84 -7.55
N GLN A 83 13.88 3.76 -8.48
CA GLN A 83 13.27 4.96 -9.07
C GLN A 83 12.62 5.85 -8.02
N SER A 84 12.55 7.15 -8.31
CA SER A 84 11.91 8.17 -7.45
C SER A 84 10.48 7.81 -7.08
N ARG A 85 9.70 7.24 -8.02
CA ARG A 85 8.32 6.80 -7.78
C ARG A 85 8.23 5.72 -6.70
N VAL A 86 9.19 4.79 -6.64
CA VAL A 86 9.25 3.74 -5.61
C VAL A 86 9.61 4.35 -4.26
N ARG A 87 10.58 5.28 -4.22
CA ARG A 87 10.92 6.00 -2.98
C ARG A 87 9.73 6.78 -2.43
N ASN A 88 8.99 7.49 -3.29
CA ASN A 88 7.78 8.22 -2.92
C ASN A 88 6.70 7.28 -2.39
N PHE A 89 6.49 6.14 -3.03
CA PHE A 89 5.53 5.14 -2.56
C PHE A 89 5.90 4.59 -1.18
N LEU A 90 7.17 4.21 -0.99
CA LEU A 90 7.68 3.72 0.30
C LEU A 90 7.61 4.79 1.38
N TRP A 91 7.89 6.06 1.03
CA TRP A 91 7.72 7.20 1.93
C TRP A 91 6.27 7.36 2.35
N MET A 92 5.32 7.43 1.41
CA MET A 92 3.88 7.51 1.72
C MET A 92 3.42 6.33 2.59
N MET A 93 3.95 5.13 2.35
CA MET A 93 3.69 3.96 3.17
C MET A 93 4.19 4.13 4.60
N ALA A 94 5.43 4.56 4.75
CA ALA A 94 6.08 4.80 6.03
C ALA A 94 5.34 5.84 6.89
N ILE A 95 4.92 6.96 6.28
CA ILE A 95 4.12 7.99 6.98
C ILE A 95 2.63 7.65 7.05
N LYS A 96 2.25 6.40 6.71
CA LYS A 96 0.86 5.89 6.75
C LYS A 96 -0.13 6.75 5.95
N ARG A 97 0.32 7.31 4.83
CA ARG A 97 -0.46 8.16 3.92
C ARG A 97 -0.71 7.56 2.55
N LEU A 98 -0.65 6.23 2.43
CA LEU A 98 -1.17 5.58 1.24
C LEU A 98 -2.68 5.83 1.14
N PRO A 99 -3.21 6.12 -0.06
CA PRO A 99 -4.64 6.37 -0.30
C PRO A 99 -5.44 5.07 -0.19
N THR A 100 -5.44 4.49 1.00
CA THR A 100 -6.22 3.31 1.38
C THR A 100 -7.61 3.75 1.81
N LYS A 101 -8.59 2.82 1.77
CA LYS A 101 -9.94 3.09 2.31
C LYS A 101 -9.86 3.64 3.73
N ASP A 102 -9.04 3.02 4.58
CA ASP A 102 -8.83 3.43 5.98
C ASP A 102 -8.31 4.88 6.08
N PHE A 103 -7.36 5.26 5.22
CA PHE A 103 -6.85 6.63 5.17
C PHE A 103 -7.91 7.63 4.70
N LEU A 104 -8.69 7.29 3.67
CA LEU A 104 -9.76 8.15 3.15
C LEU A 104 -10.89 8.33 4.18
N ILE A 105 -11.29 7.25 4.87
CA ILE A 105 -12.25 7.31 5.98
C ILE A 105 -11.73 8.22 7.10
N SER A 106 -10.45 8.09 7.47
CA SER A 106 -9.82 8.98 8.47
C SER A 106 -9.77 10.46 8.06
N TRP A 107 -9.96 10.74 6.76
CA TRP A 107 -10.06 12.06 6.17
C TRP A 107 -11.51 12.54 5.97
N GLY A 108 -12.49 11.79 6.46
CA GLY A 108 -13.91 12.12 6.38
C GLY A 108 -14.54 11.80 5.02
N VAL A 109 -13.91 10.96 4.20
CA VAL A 109 -14.53 10.45 2.98
C VAL A 109 -15.49 9.33 3.37
N HIS A 110 -16.79 9.55 3.14
CA HIS A 110 -17.82 8.53 3.36
C HIS A 110 -17.73 7.46 2.27
N LEU A 111 -17.09 6.34 2.62
CA LEU A 111 -17.06 5.13 1.81
C LEU A 111 -18.01 4.10 2.43
N ASP A 112 -18.70 3.33 1.58
CA ASP A 112 -19.52 2.21 2.06
C ASP A 112 -18.62 1.20 2.78
N THR A 113 -18.86 1.08 4.08
CA THR A 113 -18.10 0.25 5.02
C THR A 113 -18.47 -1.22 4.90
N SER A 114 -19.52 -1.56 4.12
CA SER A 114 -19.92 -2.94 3.84
C SER A 114 -18.88 -3.73 3.02
N ILE A 115 -17.92 -3.05 2.38
CA ILE A 115 -16.85 -3.64 1.55
C ILE A 115 -15.46 -3.43 2.19
N CYS A 116 -15.38 -3.38 3.52
CA CYS A 116 -14.10 -3.29 4.25
C CYS A 116 -13.41 -4.65 4.43
N SER A 117 -13.96 -5.71 3.84
CA SER A 117 -13.32 -7.02 3.76
C SER A 117 -12.24 -7.05 2.68
N CYS A 118 -11.13 -7.75 2.95
CA CYS A 118 -10.15 -8.06 1.92
C CYS A 118 -10.83 -8.87 0.80
N PRO A 119 -10.79 -8.44 -0.48
CA PRO A 119 -11.43 -9.16 -1.60
C PRO A 119 -10.96 -10.61 -1.78
N TRP A 120 -9.84 -10.97 -1.14
CA TRP A 120 -9.17 -12.26 -1.28
C TRP A 120 -9.40 -13.21 -0.11
N CYS A 121 -9.90 -12.75 1.04
CA CYS A 121 -10.04 -13.62 2.20
C CYS A 121 -11.19 -13.28 3.16
N ASP A 122 -12.01 -12.28 2.83
CA ASP A 122 -13.19 -11.85 3.59
C ASP A 122 -12.94 -11.64 5.10
N ARG A 123 -11.69 -11.35 5.47
CA ARG A 123 -11.26 -11.08 6.85
C ARG A 123 -10.70 -9.68 6.95
N GLU A 124 -10.83 -9.07 8.13
CA GLU A 124 -10.07 -7.90 8.51
C GLU A 124 -8.58 -8.26 8.51
N MET A 125 -7.87 -7.85 7.47
CA MET A 125 -6.42 -8.01 7.42
C MET A 125 -5.79 -6.94 8.32
N GLU A 126 -5.04 -7.37 9.34
CA GLU A 126 -4.29 -6.48 10.23
C GLU A 126 -3.42 -5.51 9.40
N ARG A 127 -3.33 -4.24 9.83
CA ARG A 127 -2.66 -3.16 9.08
C ARG A 127 -1.22 -3.50 8.65
N LEU A 128 -0.49 -4.25 9.48
CA LEU A 128 0.84 -4.75 9.16
C LEU A 128 0.84 -5.73 7.99
N GLN A 129 -0.09 -6.69 7.97
CA GLN A 129 -0.23 -7.66 6.88
C GLN A 129 -0.56 -6.98 5.55
N LYS A 130 -1.47 -5.99 5.57
CA LYS A 130 -1.76 -5.15 4.40
C LYS A 130 -0.50 -4.48 3.85
N SER A 131 0.29 -3.87 4.73
CA SER A 131 1.54 -3.20 4.33
C SER A 131 2.56 -4.17 3.75
N LEU A 132 2.82 -5.31 4.40
CA LEU A 132 3.77 -6.32 3.93
C LEU A 132 3.36 -6.91 2.57
N TRP A 133 2.07 -7.12 2.35
CA TRP A 133 1.56 -7.60 1.07
C TRP A 133 1.77 -6.59 -0.07
N LEU A 134 1.47 -5.31 0.18
CA LEU A 134 1.75 -4.24 -0.79
C LEU A 134 3.24 -4.11 -1.11
N ILE A 135 4.10 -4.30 -0.12
CA ILE A 135 5.56 -4.35 -0.32
C ILE A 135 5.95 -5.53 -1.21
N ALA A 136 5.37 -6.71 -0.97
CA ALA A 136 5.65 -7.92 -1.75
C ALA A 136 5.26 -7.76 -3.23
N ILE A 137 4.08 -7.20 -3.49
CA ILE A 137 3.61 -6.93 -4.86
C ILE A 137 4.50 -5.89 -5.52
N SER A 138 4.76 -4.78 -4.84
CA SER A 138 5.54 -3.68 -5.41
C SER A 138 6.96 -4.13 -5.77
N ALA A 139 7.59 -4.96 -4.93
CA ALA A 139 8.89 -5.56 -5.22
C ALA A 139 8.82 -6.53 -6.40
N SER A 140 7.77 -7.35 -6.49
CA SER A 140 7.56 -8.29 -7.60
C SER A 140 7.39 -7.55 -8.94
N CYS A 141 6.51 -6.54 -8.99
CA CYS A 141 6.32 -5.69 -10.17
C CYS A 141 7.63 -5.00 -10.56
N TRP A 142 8.41 -4.53 -9.59
CA TRP A 142 9.72 -3.92 -9.84
C TRP A 142 10.70 -4.91 -10.50
N ILE A 143 10.77 -6.15 -10.02
CA ILE A 143 11.65 -7.18 -10.60
C ILE A 143 11.20 -7.55 -12.01
N VAL A 144 9.89 -7.70 -12.25
CA VAL A 144 9.34 -7.94 -13.59
C VAL A 144 9.70 -6.81 -14.55
N TRP A 145 9.56 -5.55 -14.10
CA TRP A 145 9.97 -4.38 -14.89
C TRP A 145 11.46 -4.39 -15.21
N LEU A 146 12.31 -4.71 -14.23
CA LEU A 146 13.77 -4.79 -14.42
C LEU A 146 14.16 -5.90 -15.40
N ALA A 147 13.57 -7.10 -15.26
CA ALA A 147 13.80 -8.22 -16.15
C ALA A 147 13.35 -7.92 -17.59
N ARG A 148 12.18 -7.30 -17.76
CA ARG A 148 11.68 -6.84 -19.07
C ARG A 148 12.66 -5.86 -19.72
N ASN A 149 13.14 -4.87 -18.96
CA ASN A 149 14.06 -3.87 -19.50
C ASN A 149 15.43 -4.45 -19.84
N ASN A 150 15.97 -5.33 -19.01
CA ASN A 150 17.22 -6.03 -19.34
C ASN A 150 17.08 -6.89 -20.60
N LYS A 151 15.91 -7.51 -20.81
CA LYS A 151 15.63 -8.25 -22.06
C LYS A 151 15.56 -7.33 -23.27
N ILE A 152 14.89 -6.18 -23.15
CA ILE A 152 14.72 -5.23 -24.28
C ILE A 152 16.03 -4.53 -24.62
N PHE A 153 16.72 -3.96 -23.64
CA PHE A 153 17.86 -3.06 -23.86
C PHE A 153 19.20 -3.79 -23.88
N ASN A 154 19.35 -4.85 -23.07
CA ASN A 154 20.62 -5.57 -22.92
C ASN A 154 20.58 -6.98 -23.51
N ARG A 155 19.47 -7.38 -24.17
CA ARG A 155 19.22 -8.73 -24.72
C ARG A 155 19.50 -9.87 -23.73
N THR A 156 19.43 -9.57 -22.43
CA THR A 156 19.76 -10.51 -21.37
C THR A 156 18.46 -11.04 -20.77
N SER A 157 18.28 -12.36 -20.76
CA SER A 157 17.13 -12.99 -20.11
C SER A 157 17.48 -13.34 -18.66
N THR A 158 16.52 -13.17 -17.75
CA THR A 158 16.67 -13.50 -16.33
C THR A 158 15.86 -14.76 -16.02
N ASN A 159 16.44 -15.73 -15.31
CA ASN A 159 15.72 -16.93 -14.87
C ASN A 159 14.63 -16.54 -13.83
N LEU A 160 13.48 -17.20 -13.90
CA LEU A 160 12.39 -17.11 -12.93
C LEU A 160 12.87 -17.34 -11.49
N ASP A 161 13.73 -18.31 -11.23
CA ASP A 161 14.25 -18.58 -9.87
C ASP A 161 15.03 -17.39 -9.31
N THR A 162 15.86 -16.78 -10.16
CA THR A 162 16.61 -15.57 -9.83
C THR A 162 15.68 -14.38 -9.61
N MET A 163 14.63 -14.24 -10.43
CA MET A 163 13.61 -13.21 -10.25
C MET A 163 12.83 -13.40 -8.94
N LEU A 164 12.43 -14.62 -8.60
CA LEU A 164 11.75 -14.96 -7.36
C LEU A 164 12.64 -14.66 -6.15
N TYR A 165 13.92 -15.06 -6.20
CA TYR A 165 14.90 -14.74 -5.17
C TYR A 165 15.05 -13.24 -4.97
N HIS A 166 15.24 -12.48 -6.05
CA HIS A 166 15.37 -11.02 -5.95
C HIS A 166 14.10 -10.33 -5.48
N SER A 167 12.93 -10.83 -5.87
CA SER A 167 11.65 -10.33 -5.39
C SER A 167 11.57 -10.50 -3.88
N LYS A 168 11.80 -11.73 -3.38
CA LYS A 168 11.82 -12.04 -1.95
C LYS A 168 12.81 -11.16 -1.18
N MET A 169 14.07 -11.10 -1.62
CA MET A 169 15.09 -10.31 -0.93
C MET A 169 14.74 -8.81 -0.91
N ARG A 170 14.19 -8.29 -2.00
CA ARG A 170 13.81 -6.88 -2.11
C ARG A 170 12.60 -6.56 -1.24
N SER A 171 11.58 -7.42 -1.23
CA SER A 171 10.45 -7.31 -0.31
C SER A 171 10.89 -7.32 1.15
N LEU A 172 11.82 -8.21 1.53
CA LEU A 172 12.38 -8.24 2.89
C LEU A 172 13.09 -6.93 3.24
N MET A 173 13.94 -6.44 2.34
CA MET A 173 14.66 -5.18 2.55
C MET A 173 13.69 -4.01 2.70
N TRP A 174 12.65 -3.95 1.88
CA TRP A 174 11.64 -2.89 1.95
C TRP A 174 10.77 -3.02 3.20
N ALA A 175 10.41 -4.24 3.61
CA ALA A 175 9.69 -4.50 4.84
C ALA A 175 10.49 -4.04 6.07
N ARG A 176 11.78 -4.37 6.14
CA ARG A 176 12.69 -3.89 7.21
C ARG A 176 12.89 -2.38 7.20
N ALA A 177 12.83 -1.76 6.02
CA ALA A 177 12.97 -0.30 5.91
C ALA A 177 11.70 0.45 6.38
N VAL A 178 10.53 -0.19 6.26
CA VAL A 178 9.24 0.41 6.63
C VAL A 178 8.84 0.04 8.08
N HIS A 179 9.19 -1.16 8.54
CA HIS A 179 8.82 -1.71 9.85
C HIS A 179 10.08 -2.10 10.64
N GLU A 180 10.57 -1.17 11.46
CA GLU A 180 11.82 -1.33 12.23
C GLU A 180 11.71 -2.37 13.35
N ASP A 181 10.54 -2.48 13.98
CA ASP A 181 10.30 -3.38 15.13
C ASP A 181 9.94 -4.82 14.75
N CYS A 182 9.75 -5.11 13.45
CA CYS A 182 9.33 -6.43 13.00
C CYS A 182 10.51 -7.40 12.93
N GLN A 183 10.59 -8.34 13.87
CA GLN A 183 11.49 -9.49 13.78
C GLN A 183 11.01 -10.45 12.69
N PHE A 184 11.46 -10.23 11.46
CA PHE A 184 11.23 -11.18 10.36
C PHE A 184 12.12 -12.41 10.56
N SER A 185 11.52 -13.56 10.90
CA SER A 185 12.24 -14.82 10.83
C SER A 185 12.62 -15.08 9.36
N ASN A 186 13.92 -15.35 9.13
CA ASN A 186 14.50 -15.50 7.79
C ASN A 186 13.87 -16.64 6.95
N GLY A 187 12.94 -17.43 7.50
CA GLY A 187 12.28 -18.54 6.82
C GLY A 187 10.77 -18.38 6.56
N TYR A 188 10.05 -17.52 7.31
CA TYR A 188 8.57 -17.58 7.35
C TYR A 188 7.84 -16.28 6.99
N TRP A 189 8.54 -15.16 6.79
CA TRP A 189 7.85 -13.90 6.47
C TRP A 189 7.16 -13.91 5.10
N TRP A 190 7.64 -14.73 4.16
CA TRP A 190 7.03 -14.96 2.84
C TRP A 190 6.11 -16.19 2.80
N CYS A 191 5.98 -16.94 3.90
CA CYS A 191 5.08 -18.10 3.99
C CYS A 191 3.65 -17.60 4.21
N TRP A 192 3.15 -16.87 3.21
CA TRP A 192 1.77 -16.47 3.11
C TRP A 192 1.09 -17.23 1.97
N PRO A 193 -0.06 -17.85 2.23
CA PRO A 193 -0.72 -17.94 3.54
C PRO A 193 -0.01 -18.91 4.50
N LYS A 194 -0.16 -18.69 5.82
CA LYS A 194 0.36 -19.61 6.86
C LYS A 194 -0.01 -21.06 6.53
N PRO A 195 0.91 -22.02 6.74
CA PRO A 195 0.60 -23.43 6.56
C PRO A 195 -0.59 -23.82 7.46
N PRO A 196 -1.44 -24.76 7.02
CA PRO A 196 -2.54 -25.26 7.83
C PRO A 196 -2.01 -26.05 9.04
N PRO A 197 -2.86 -26.38 10.04
CA PRO A 197 -2.46 -27.16 11.21
C PRO A 197 -1.81 -28.51 10.82
N PRO A 198 -1.00 -29.12 11.69
CA PRO A 198 -0.39 -30.43 11.42
C PRO A 198 -1.42 -31.48 10.98
N GLY A 199 -1.12 -32.21 9.91
CA GLY A 199 -2.02 -33.20 9.31
C GLY A 199 -3.10 -32.63 8.38
N TRP A 200 -3.16 -31.31 8.17
CA TRP A 200 -4.12 -30.68 7.27
C TRP A 200 -3.50 -30.33 5.92
N MET A 201 -4.34 -30.33 4.90
CA MET A 201 -4.00 -29.84 3.58
C MET A 201 -4.79 -28.58 3.28
N LYS A 202 -4.15 -27.61 2.60
CA LYS A 202 -4.76 -26.34 2.23
C LYS A 202 -4.84 -26.18 0.73
N PHE A 203 -6.03 -25.88 0.25
CA PHE A 203 -6.29 -25.54 -1.13
C PHE A 203 -6.47 -24.03 -1.28
N ASN A 204 -5.74 -23.43 -2.21
CA ASN A 204 -6.03 -22.09 -2.69
C ASN A 204 -6.44 -22.20 -4.15
N VAL A 205 -7.63 -21.71 -4.47
CA VAL A 205 -8.18 -21.69 -5.83
C VAL A 205 -8.25 -20.26 -6.35
N VAL A 206 -8.18 -20.10 -7.66
CA VAL A 206 -8.35 -18.81 -8.33
C VAL A 206 -9.17 -18.98 -9.60
N GLY A 207 -10.17 -18.13 -9.76
CA GLY A 207 -10.84 -17.88 -11.03
C GLY A 207 -10.28 -16.59 -11.65
N VAL A 208 -10.07 -16.58 -12.97
CA VAL A 208 -9.67 -15.39 -13.71
C VAL A 208 -10.57 -15.27 -14.93
N ALA A 209 -11.11 -14.08 -15.17
CA ALA A 209 -11.86 -13.74 -16.37
C ALA A 209 -11.23 -12.54 -17.05
N LEU A 210 -10.95 -12.66 -18.35
CA LEU A 210 -10.42 -11.60 -19.20
C LEU A 210 -11.26 -11.55 -20.49
N GLU A 211 -12.12 -10.53 -20.60
CA GLU A 211 -13.01 -10.28 -21.75
C GLU A 211 -13.81 -11.52 -22.19
N ASP A 212 -13.27 -12.34 -23.09
CA ASP A 212 -13.89 -13.57 -23.62
C ASP A 212 -13.20 -14.88 -23.18
N GLU A 213 -12.14 -14.79 -22.37
CA GLU A 213 -11.40 -15.94 -21.86
C GLU A 213 -11.58 -16.08 -20.35
N VAL A 214 -11.97 -17.29 -19.92
CA VAL A 214 -12.08 -17.63 -18.51
C VAL A 214 -11.14 -18.79 -18.21
N GLY A 215 -10.44 -18.69 -17.08
CA GLY A 215 -9.52 -19.70 -16.61
C GLY A 215 -9.68 -19.94 -15.12
N CYS A 216 -9.35 -21.14 -14.69
CA CYS A 216 -9.22 -21.49 -13.29
C CYS A 216 -7.84 -22.06 -13.02
N GLY A 217 -7.40 -21.92 -11.78
CA GLY A 217 -6.26 -22.66 -11.27
C GLY A 217 -6.38 -22.90 -9.78
N GLY A 218 -5.49 -23.73 -9.28
CA GLY A 218 -5.41 -23.95 -7.85
C GLY A 218 -4.12 -24.63 -7.45
N ILE A 219 -3.75 -24.43 -6.20
CA ILE A 219 -2.58 -25.01 -5.57
C ILE A 219 -2.98 -25.68 -4.26
N LEU A 220 -2.56 -26.93 -4.13
CA LEU A 220 -2.70 -27.74 -2.93
C LEU A 220 -1.37 -27.72 -2.17
N ARG A 221 -1.44 -27.46 -0.86
CA ARG A 221 -0.28 -27.45 0.03
C ARG A 221 -0.49 -28.35 1.24
N ASP A 222 0.57 -28.99 1.71
CA ASP A 222 0.57 -29.72 2.99
C ASP A 222 0.69 -28.78 4.21
N ASP A 223 0.72 -29.39 5.40
CA ASP A 223 0.93 -28.74 6.69
C ASP A 223 2.33 -28.14 6.88
N LYS A 224 3.26 -28.41 5.97
CA LYS A 224 4.58 -27.77 5.87
C LYS A 224 4.57 -26.62 4.85
N GLY A 225 3.46 -26.39 4.15
CA GLY A 225 3.29 -25.36 3.12
C GLY A 225 3.91 -25.73 1.76
N VAL A 226 4.41 -26.97 1.61
CA VAL A 226 4.95 -27.52 0.37
C VAL A 226 3.81 -27.72 -0.62
N ALA A 227 4.01 -27.31 -1.86
CA ALA A 227 3.02 -27.53 -2.91
C ALA A 227 2.99 -29.01 -3.31
N CYS A 228 1.87 -29.68 -3.05
CA CYS A 228 1.69 -31.10 -3.37
C CYS A 228 1.07 -31.29 -4.76
N ALA A 229 0.21 -30.36 -5.20
CA ALA A 229 -0.39 -30.39 -6.53
C ALA A 229 -0.73 -28.98 -7.02
N LEU A 230 -0.77 -28.82 -8.34
CA LEU A 230 -1.16 -27.60 -9.04
C LEU A 230 -2.04 -27.99 -10.23
N PHE A 231 -3.08 -27.20 -10.50
CA PHE A 231 -3.77 -27.27 -11.79
C PHE A 231 -3.98 -25.87 -12.37
N LEU A 232 -4.06 -25.84 -13.70
CA LEU A 232 -4.43 -24.69 -14.49
C LEU A 232 -5.31 -25.21 -15.63
N GLY A 233 -6.47 -24.59 -15.85
CA GLY A 233 -7.41 -25.01 -16.88
C GLY A 233 -8.11 -23.81 -17.49
N ARG A 234 -8.23 -23.81 -18.82
CA ARG A 234 -9.12 -22.90 -19.52
C ARG A 234 -10.55 -23.43 -19.39
N ILE A 235 -11.49 -22.53 -19.17
CA ILE A 235 -12.91 -22.87 -19.03
C ILE A 235 -13.67 -22.14 -20.14
N GLU A 236 -14.58 -22.85 -20.81
CA GLU A 236 -15.62 -22.25 -21.63
C GLU A 236 -16.72 -21.69 -20.73
N ALA A 237 -16.45 -20.56 -20.09
CA ALA A 237 -17.40 -19.84 -19.28
C ALA A 237 -17.36 -18.36 -19.63
N LYS A 238 -18.47 -17.63 -19.40
CA LYS A 238 -18.59 -16.19 -19.68
C LYS A 238 -18.49 -15.33 -18.41
N ARG A 239 -18.28 -15.94 -17.25
CA ARG A 239 -18.44 -15.29 -15.95
C ARG A 239 -17.38 -15.76 -14.95
N LEU A 240 -16.91 -14.84 -14.11
CA LEU A 240 -15.87 -15.09 -13.11
C LEU A 240 -16.33 -16.09 -12.04
N GLU A 241 -17.59 -16.04 -11.63
CA GLU A 241 -18.16 -16.91 -10.61
C GLU A 241 -18.12 -18.38 -11.04
N MET A 242 -18.32 -18.64 -12.34
CA MET A 242 -18.19 -19.98 -12.90
C MET A 242 -16.73 -20.45 -12.90
N ALA A 243 -15.78 -19.53 -13.08
CA ALA A 243 -14.36 -19.82 -12.99
C ALA A 243 -13.96 -20.30 -11.59
N GLU A 244 -14.46 -19.60 -10.57
CA GLU A 244 -14.22 -19.94 -9.17
C GLU A 244 -14.86 -21.27 -8.78
N ILE A 245 -16.13 -21.50 -9.16
CA ILE A 245 -16.84 -22.76 -8.89
C ILE A 245 -16.12 -23.93 -9.56
N MET A 246 -15.66 -23.76 -10.80
CA MET A 246 -14.91 -24.79 -11.51
C MET A 246 -13.54 -25.04 -10.91
N ALA A 247 -12.88 -24.00 -10.39
CA ALA A 247 -11.64 -24.16 -9.63
C ALA A 247 -11.87 -25.02 -8.37
N ILE A 248 -12.95 -24.76 -7.63
CA ILE A 248 -13.33 -25.54 -6.44
C ILE A 248 -13.66 -26.99 -6.81
N LYS A 249 -14.49 -27.20 -7.85
CA LYS A 249 -14.90 -28.53 -8.30
C LYS A 249 -13.71 -29.38 -8.73
N THR A 250 -12.80 -28.80 -9.53
CA THR A 250 -11.57 -29.48 -9.99
C THR A 250 -10.69 -29.86 -8.80
N THR A 251 -10.58 -28.94 -7.83
CA THR A 251 -9.83 -29.17 -6.60
C THR A 251 -10.41 -30.34 -5.78
N MET A 252 -11.73 -30.40 -5.62
CA MET A 252 -12.40 -31.50 -4.91
C MET A 252 -12.18 -32.85 -5.59
N HIS A 253 -12.22 -32.89 -6.92
CA HIS A 253 -11.94 -34.11 -7.68
C HIS A 253 -10.49 -34.58 -7.50
N MET A 254 -9.52 -33.65 -7.49
CA MET A 254 -8.12 -34.00 -7.24
C MET A 254 -7.92 -34.57 -5.83
N TYR A 255 -8.63 -34.04 -4.83
CA TYR A 255 -8.58 -34.57 -3.47
C TYR A 255 -9.15 -35.98 -3.37
N ILE A 256 -10.36 -36.20 -3.90
CA ILE A 256 -11.02 -37.52 -3.86
C ILE A 256 -10.25 -38.58 -4.67
N GLY A 257 -9.64 -38.18 -5.79
CA GLY A 257 -8.85 -39.09 -6.62
C GLY A 257 -7.45 -39.41 -6.08
N SER A 258 -7.03 -38.78 -4.98
CA SER A 258 -5.71 -38.99 -4.36
C SER A 258 -5.75 -39.76 -3.03
N THR A 259 -6.94 -40.08 -2.53
CA THR A 259 -7.20 -41.03 -1.42
C THR A 259 -7.46 -42.42 -1.95
#